data_AF-A0A2A5RVU2-F1
#
_entry.id   AF-A0A2A5RVU2-F1
#
_cell.length_a   1.000
_cell.length_b   1.000
_cell.length_c   1.000
_cell.angle_alpha   90.00
_cell.angle_beta   90.00
_cell.angle_gamma   90.00
#
_symmetry.space_group_name_H-M   'P 1'
#
loop_
_entity.id
_entity.type
_entity.pdbx_description
1 polymer ?
#
loop_
_entity_poly.entity_id
_entity_poly.type
_entity_poly.pdbx_seq_one_letter_code
_entity_poly.pdbx_strand_id
1 'polypeptide(L)'
;MTDKPRQRARLEENYYDDKRKYQRQKEAIVEKENAFKRERSRLMENVYSLMPQSSHELQVLDASLYQLHETFLSETKRATRLLEDEVRALNSSFNTALNDLK
;
A
#
# COMPACT_ATOMS: atom_id res chain seq x y z
N MET A 1 -42.89 5.33 6.71
CA MET A 1 -41.99 4.93 7.81
C MET A 1 -40.69 4.44 7.18
N THR A 2 -39.56 5.03 7.55
CA THR A 2 -38.25 4.62 7.05
C THR A 2 -37.86 3.29 7.68
N ASP A 3 -37.50 2.31 6.87
CA ASP A 3 -37.10 0.97 7.33
C ASP A 3 -35.67 1.03 7.89
N LYS A 4 -35.54 1.55 9.11
CA LYS A 4 -34.27 1.71 9.82
C LYS A 4 -33.44 0.41 9.87
N PRO A 5 -34.02 -0.79 10.11
CA PRO A 5 -33.28 -2.04 10.04
C PRO A 5 -32.64 -2.30 8.68
N ARG A 6 -33.38 -2.13 7.58
CA ARG A 6 -32.81 -2.30 6.22
C ARG A 6 -31.74 -1.27 5.89
N GLN A 7 -31.90 -0.03 6.34
CA GLN A 7 -30.89 1.02 6.16
C GLN A 7 -29.60 0.71 6.90
N ARG A 8 -29.70 0.22 8.14
CA ARG A 8 -28.56 -0.19 8.93
C ARG A 8 -27.81 -1.37 8.31
N ALA A 9 -28.53 -2.40 7.85
CA ALA A 9 -27.92 -3.54 7.20
C ALA A 9 -27.11 -3.13 5.95
N ARG A 10 -27.64 -2.23 5.11
CA ARG A 10 -26.91 -1.69 3.95
C ARG A 10 -25.70 -0.85 4.34
N LEU A 11 -25.83 -0.04 5.40
CA LEU A 11 -24.72 0.76 5.91
C LEU A 11 -23.57 -0.13 6.40
N GLU A 12 -23.88 -1.18 7.15
CA GLU A 12 -22.91 -2.17 7.63
C GLU A 12 -22.25 -2.93 6.47
N GLU A 13 -23.04 -3.38 5.48
CA GLU A 13 -22.53 -4.05 4.27
C GLU A 13 -21.52 -3.18 3.51
N ASN A 14 -21.89 -1.94 3.19
CA ASN A 14 -21.02 -0.99 2.49
C ASN A 14 -19.72 -0.72 3.28
N TYR A 15 -19.84 -0.56 4.60
CA TYR A 15 -18.68 -0.34 5.47
C TYR A 15 -17.70 -1.51 5.44
N TYR A 16 -18.20 -2.74 5.49
CA TYR A 16 -17.35 -3.93 5.41
C TYR A 16 -16.73 -4.10 4.01
N ASP A 17 -17.46 -3.77 2.94
CA ASP A 17 -16.92 -3.75 1.58
C ASP A 17 -15.77 -2.76 1.42
N ASP A 18 -15.95 -1.52 1.88
CA ASP A 18 -14.92 -0.50 1.82
C ASP A 18 -13.71 -0.89 2.68
N LYS A 19 -13.91 -1.44 3.88
CA LYS A 19 -12.81 -1.99 4.69
C LYS A 19 -12.04 -3.10 3.98
N ARG A 20 -12.73 -4.03 3.31
CA ARG A 20 -12.09 -5.09 2.52
C ARG A 20 -11.28 -4.52 1.36
N LYS A 21 -11.80 -3.50 0.68
CA LYS A 21 -11.09 -2.79 -0.39
C LYS A 21 -9.80 -2.15 0.13
N TYR A 22 -9.86 -1.44 1.26
CA TYR A 22 -8.69 -0.84 1.89
C TYR A 22 -7.63 -1.86 2.29
N GLN A 23 -8.06 -3.00 2.86
CA GLN A 23 -7.15 -4.08 3.21
C GLN A 23 -6.42 -4.64 1.98
N ARG A 24 -7.14 -4.91 0.89
CA ARG A 24 -6.54 -5.36 -0.38
C ARG A 24 -5.55 -4.34 -0.96
N GLN A 25 -5.84 -3.05 -0.84
CA GLN A 25 -4.93 -2.00 -1.29
C GLN A 25 -3.63 -1.98 -0.47
N LYS A 26 -3.71 -2.18 0.86
CA LYS A 26 -2.52 -2.32 1.71
C LYS A 26 -1.69 -3.55 1.32
N GLU A 27 -2.34 -4.69 1.12
CA GLU A 27 -1.67 -5.93 0.68
C GLU A 27 -0.97 -5.73 -0.67
N ALA A 28 -1.63 -5.10 -1.64
CA ALA A 28 -1.05 -4.80 -2.94
C ALA A 28 0.19 -3.89 -2.87
N ILE A 29 0.23 -2.92 -1.93
CA ILE A 29 1.42 -2.09 -1.71
C ILE A 29 2.57 -2.95 -1.19
N VAL A 30 2.31 -3.83 -0.22
CA VAL A 30 3.33 -4.74 0.34
C VAL A 30 3.86 -5.71 -0.72
N GLU A 31 2.97 -6.26 -1.56
CA GLU A 31 3.37 -7.13 -2.67
C GLU A 31 4.28 -6.42 -3.67
N LYS A 32 3.96 -5.18 -4.04
CA LYS A 32 4.80 -4.37 -4.93
C LYS A 32 6.16 -4.07 -4.32
N GLU A 33 6.22 -3.77 -3.02
CA GLU A 33 7.50 -3.58 -2.32
C GLU A 33 8.36 -4.83 -2.33
N ASN A 34 7.76 -5.99 -2.06
CA ASN A 34 8.46 -7.28 -2.10
C ASN A 34 8.90 -7.64 -3.52
N ALA A 35 8.08 -7.35 -4.54
CA ALA A 35 8.45 -7.52 -5.94
C ALA A 35 9.66 -6.67 -6.31
N PHE A 36 9.65 -5.38 -5.98
CA PHE A 36 10.77 -4.48 -6.23
C PHE A 36 12.07 -4.96 -5.57
N LYS A 37 12.02 -5.38 -4.29
CA LYS A 37 13.20 -5.92 -3.58
C LYS A 37 13.77 -7.15 -4.30
N ARG A 38 12.91 -8.08 -4.73
CA ARG A 38 13.32 -9.30 -5.45
C ARG A 38 13.94 -8.97 -6.81
N GLU A 39 13.31 -8.08 -7.58
CA GLU A 39 13.82 -7.67 -8.89
C GLU A 39 15.17 -6.96 -8.79
N ARG A 40 15.33 -6.06 -7.80
CA ARG A 40 16.61 -5.41 -7.53
C ARG A 40 17.70 -6.44 -7.20
N SER A 41 17.43 -7.38 -6.30
CA SER A 41 18.39 -8.43 -5.93
C SER A 41 18.80 -9.28 -7.13
N ARG A 42 17.84 -9.70 -7.97
CA ARG A 42 18.11 -10.47 -9.20
C ARG A 42 18.93 -9.66 -10.21
N LEU A 43 18.62 -8.37 -10.37
CA LEU A 43 19.38 -7.49 -11.25
C LEU A 43 20.84 -7.40 -10.78
N MET A 44 21.06 -7.16 -9.49
CA MET A 44 22.42 -7.08 -8.94
C MET A 44 23.17 -8.40 -9.07
N GLU A 45 22.53 -9.54 -8.80
CA GLU A 45 23.13 -10.87 -9.01
C GLU A 45 23.59 -11.07 -10.47
N ASN A 46 22.73 -10.75 -11.44
CA ASN A 46 23.07 -10.82 -12.86
C ASN A 46 24.23 -9.88 -13.21
N VAL A 47 24.19 -8.64 -12.72
CA VAL A 47 25.23 -7.64 -12.96
C VAL A 47 26.59 -8.12 -12.41
N TYR A 48 26.64 -8.64 -11.19
CA TYR A 48 27.86 -9.20 -10.60
C TYR A 48 28.38 -10.42 -11.36
N SER A 49 27.49 -11.25 -11.93
CA SER A 49 27.89 -12.41 -12.73
C SER A 49 28.54 -12.01 -14.07
N LEU A 50 28.11 -10.89 -14.66
CA LEU A 50 28.59 -10.39 -15.95
C LEU A 50 29.83 -9.50 -15.81
N MET A 51 29.95 -8.79 -14.69
CA MET A 51 31.08 -7.92 -14.39
C MET A 51 31.61 -8.21 -12.98
N PRO A 52 32.42 -9.27 -12.83
CA PRO A 52 32.95 -9.68 -11.54
C PRO A 52 34.03 -8.72 -10.96
N GLN A 53 34.46 -7.70 -11.71
CA GLN A 53 35.44 -6.72 -11.24
C GLN A 53 34.79 -5.38 -10.91
N SER A 54 35.22 -4.80 -9.78
CA SER A 54 34.79 -3.53 -9.22
C SER A 54 35.06 -2.35 -10.17
N SER A 55 34.20 -2.17 -11.17
CA SER A 55 34.18 -0.93 -11.95
C SER A 55 33.48 0.15 -11.13
N HIS A 56 33.96 1.38 -11.27
CA HIS A 56 33.29 2.57 -10.71
C HIS A 56 31.82 2.63 -11.13
N GLU A 57 31.49 2.15 -12.33
CA GLU A 57 30.15 2.11 -12.90
C GLU A 57 29.20 1.18 -12.13
N LEU A 58 29.70 0.05 -11.61
CA LEU A 58 28.90 -0.85 -10.75
C LEU A 58 28.51 -0.17 -9.44
N GLN A 59 29.43 0.58 -8.84
CA GLN A 59 29.15 1.33 -7.61
C GLN A 59 28.14 2.44 -7.86
N VAL A 60 28.25 3.14 -8.99
CA VAL A 60 27.28 4.16 -9.41
C VAL A 60 25.90 3.55 -9.67
N LEU A 61 25.83 2.38 -10.30
CA LEU A 61 24.58 1.66 -10.55
C LEU A 61 23.92 1.21 -9.24
N ASP A 62 24.68 0.59 -8.34
CA ASP A 62 24.16 0.13 -7.04
C ASP A 62 23.65 1.32 -6.19
N ALA A 63 24.41 2.42 -6.14
CA ALA A 63 23.98 3.64 -5.46
C ALA A 63 22.69 4.22 -6.06
N SER A 64 22.56 4.21 -7.39
CA SER A 64 21.34 4.68 -8.08
C SER A 64 20.14 3.79 -7.79
N LEU A 65 20.32 2.46 -7.80
CA LEU A 65 19.28 1.50 -7.46
C LEU A 65 18.86 1.59 -5.99
N TYR A 66 19.82 1.88 -5.09
CA TYR A 66 19.54 2.14 -3.69
C TYR A 66 18.70 3.42 -3.52
N GLN A 67 19.06 4.53 -4.18
CA GLN A 67 18.27 5.76 -4.13
C GLN A 67 16.86 5.59 -4.70
N LEU A 68 16.73 4.82 -5.79
CA LEU A 68 15.43 4.48 -6.35
C LEU A 68 14.60 3.65 -5.36
N HIS A 69 15.23 2.70 -4.66
CA HIS A 69 14.57 1.93 -3.61
C HIS A 69 14.06 2.82 -2.47
N GLU A 70 14.88 3.76 -1.98
CA GLU A 70 14.48 4.69 -0.92
C GLU A 70 13.33 5.59 -1.33
N THR A 71 13.34 6.08 -2.58
CA THR A 71 12.24 6.89 -3.13
C THR A 71 10.96 6.07 -3.22
N PHE A 72 11.06 4.83 -3.73
CA PHE A 72 9.93 3.90 -3.77
C PHE A 72 9.37 3.64 -2.36
N LEU A 73 10.22 3.36 -1.36
CA LEU A 73 9.80 3.15 0.03
C LEU A 73 9.14 4.40 0.65
N SER A 74 9.61 5.59 0.29
CA SER A 74 8.99 6.85 0.73
C SER A 74 7.57 6.98 0.18
N GLU A 75 7.38 6.71 -1.12
CA GLU A 75 6.06 6.76 -1.76
C GLU A 75 5.11 5.66 -1.24
N THR A 76 5.59 4.44 -0.98
CA THR A 76 4.74 3.39 -0.36
C THR A 76 4.32 3.74 1.05
N LYS A 77 5.21 4.33 1.86
CA LYS A 77 4.87 4.84 3.20
C LYS A 77 3.83 5.96 3.11
N ARG A 78 4.00 6.89 2.17
CA ARG A 78 3.03 7.97 1.93
C ARG A 78 1.66 7.42 1.53
N ALA A 79 1.61 6.49 0.58
CA ALA A 79 0.37 5.85 0.15
C ALA A 79 -0.30 5.09 1.31
N THR A 80 0.47 4.40 2.14
CA THR A 80 -0.05 3.67 3.31
C THR A 80 -0.68 4.63 4.32
N ARG A 81 -0.04 5.78 4.59
CA ARG A 81 -0.61 6.82 5.47
C ARG A 81 -1.92 7.38 4.93
N LEU A 82 -2.00 7.66 3.63
CA LEU A 82 -3.23 8.13 3.01
C LEU A 82 -4.37 7.10 3.17
N LEU A 83 -4.09 5.82 2.96
CA LEU A 83 -5.06 4.75 3.19
C LEU A 83 -5.50 4.68 4.66
N GLU A 84 -4.60 4.91 5.61
CA GLU A 84 -4.95 4.95 7.03
C GLU A 84 -5.85 6.12 7.38
N ASP A 85 -5.59 7.30 6.82
CA ASP A 85 -6.44 8.47 7.00
C ASP A 85 -7.83 8.27 6.37
N GLU A 86 -7.90 7.66 5.19
CA GLU A 86 -9.17 7.27 4.57
C GLU A 86 -9.96 6.27 5.42
N VAL A 87 -9.30 5.27 6.01
CA VAL A 87 -9.93 4.31 6.93
C VAL A 87 -10.45 5.01 8.19
N ARG A 88 -9.70 5.99 8.73
CA ARG A 88 -10.17 6.79 9.87
C ARG A 88 -11.40 7.60 9.52
N ALA A 89 -11.41 8.24 8.35
CA ALA A 89 -12.56 8.99 7.84
C ALA A 89 -13.78 8.08 7.64
N LEU A 90 -13.59 6.90 7.05
CA LEU A 90 -14.65 5.89 6.89
C LEU A 90 -15.23 5.45 8.24
N ASN A 91 -14.37 5.16 9.23
CA ASN A 91 -14.83 4.77 10.57
C ASN A 91 -15.65 5.89 11.21
N SER A 92 -15.20 7.14 11.06
CA SER A 92 -15.92 8.31 11.59
C SER A 92 -17.28 8.48 10.91
N SER A 93 -17.34 8.44 9.58
CA SER A 93 -18.59 8.60 8.83
C SER A 93 -19.58 7.48 9.13
N PHE A 94 -19.10 6.24 9.22
CA PHE A 94 -19.91 5.08 9.60
C PHE A 94 -20.51 5.24 11.00
N ASN A 95 -19.70 5.66 11.99
CA ASN A 95 -20.18 5.86 13.36
C ASN A 95 -21.23 6.97 13.45
N THR A 96 -21.04 8.07 12.71
CA THR A 96 -22.03 9.15 12.62
C THR A 96 -23.33 8.65 12.00
N ALA A 97 -23.25 8.00 10.83
CA ALA A 97 -24.43 7.46 10.16
C ALA A 97 -25.16 6.39 10.99
N LEU A 98 -24.42 5.58 11.75
CA LEU A 98 -25.01 4.58 12.65
C LEU A 98 -25.70 5.23 13.86
N ASN A 99 -25.19 6.36 14.36
CA ASN A 99 -25.87 7.14 15.40
C ASN A 99 -27.15 7.80 14.89
N ASP A 100 -27.16 8.29 13.65
CA ASP A 100 -28.36 8.88 13.04
C ASP A 100 -29.47 7.84 12.77
N LEU A 101 -29.10 6.57 12.67
CA LEU A 101 -30.01 5.44 12.49
C LEU A 101 -30.48 4.81 13.81
N LYS A 102 -29.98 5.24 14.97
CA LYS A 102 -30.53 4.86 16.28
C LYS A 102 -31.93 5.47 16.49
#